data_AF-A5G717-F1
#
_entry.id   AF-A5G717-F1
#
_cell.length_a   1.000
_cell.length_b   1.000
_cell.length_c   1.000
_cell.angle_alpha   90.00
_cell.angle_beta   90.00
_cell.angle_gamma   90.00
#
_symmetry.space_group_name_H-M   'P 1'
#
loop_
_entity.id
_entity.type
_entity.pdbx_description
1 polymer ?
#
loop_
_entity_poly.entity_id
_entity_poly.type
_entity_poly.pdbx_seq_one_letter_code
_entity_poly.pdbx_strand_id
1 'polypeptide(L)'
;MKITKLFGLTFSLIVASTIWGCGGGGGGTPAPPATVVSGVAAKGLINGGTVNVFAVDQSGAVGAVPIGTGSTNADGSYSVSVGPYSGALLVRVTGGTYKDESASSSASPVPLPMPLRAAVAGASGNVSVSVTPITELAVVKAGDTSLPPTAITSANALVTDLFMVDIIATKPVEPSATAFAAASQSQKDYTILLAGISQLARTSGGLQAALAPLSNDINNAGNLSVASATALTDAVTAFLSGPNNQTGVTDINQTNLAGIGGLSAVVKLSTVGTLSPGTLIGGLEATFSLPTGVTLRADFSNGQPLAGVVTASGAAATGSFVAAKYVPASGAVPGTVTLALISSSGFGVGEFVTINCDVAAGVNVPTPSQFVVISFGPVVDQNGAPISGLTPALTVM
;
A
#
# COMPACT_ATOMS: atom_id res chain seq x y z
N MET A 1 -53.78 -27.70 31.30
CA MET A 1 -54.51 -28.15 32.51
C MET A 1 -53.59 -29.12 33.25
N LYS A 2 -52.92 -28.68 34.33
CA LYS A 2 -53.14 -29.13 35.73
C LYS A 2 -53.01 -30.67 35.84
N ILE A 3 -52.12 -31.33 36.62
CA ILE A 3 -51.54 -31.12 37.96
C ILE A 3 -50.46 -32.25 38.10
N THR A 4 -49.18 -32.00 38.40
CA THR A 4 -48.50 -31.87 39.71
C THR A 4 -48.48 -33.13 40.63
N LYS A 5 -47.31 -33.35 41.27
CA LYS A 5 -47.03 -34.03 42.57
C LYS A 5 -46.66 -35.53 42.48
N LEU A 6 -45.75 -36.13 43.27
CA LEU A 6 -44.86 -35.78 44.41
C LEU A 6 -44.16 -37.10 44.86
N PHE A 7 -43.20 -37.03 45.80
CA PHE A 7 -42.50 -38.11 46.55
C PHE A 7 -41.24 -38.68 45.87
N GLY A 8 -40.08 -38.85 46.50
CA GLY A 8 -39.60 -38.82 47.89
C GLY A 8 -38.21 -39.50 47.82
N LEU A 9 -37.16 -39.16 48.56
CA LEU A 9 -36.90 -39.61 49.93
C LEU A 9 -35.40 -39.35 50.22
N THR A 10 -35.13 -38.71 51.36
CA THR A 10 -33.91 -38.59 52.20
C THR A 10 -32.65 -39.43 51.90
N PHE A 11 -31.43 -38.89 52.12
CA PHE A 11 -30.57 -39.16 53.31
C PHE A 11 -29.13 -38.55 53.21
N SER A 12 -28.62 -38.06 54.35
CA SER A 12 -27.22 -37.81 54.79
C SER A 12 -26.27 -36.92 53.97
N LEU A 13 -25.85 -35.75 54.48
CA LEU A 13 -24.85 -35.53 55.55
C LEU A 13 -23.41 -35.87 55.10
N ILE A 14 -22.66 -34.85 54.67
CA ILE A 14 -21.24 -34.63 55.02
C ILE A 14 -20.96 -33.12 54.90
N VAL A 15 -20.57 -32.56 56.03
CA VAL A 15 -20.03 -31.22 56.21
C VAL A 15 -18.56 -31.27 55.81
N ALA A 16 -18.16 -30.45 54.83
CA ALA A 16 -16.77 -30.10 54.57
C ALA A 16 -16.69 -28.61 54.32
N SER A 17 -16.53 -27.87 55.42
CA SER A 17 -16.28 -26.44 55.46
C SER A 17 -14.89 -26.14 54.88
N THR A 18 -14.82 -25.69 53.63
CA THR A 18 -13.66 -24.94 53.13
C THR A 18 -14.07 -23.48 52.99
N ILE A 19 -13.44 -22.67 53.81
CA ILE A 19 -13.63 -21.23 53.92
C ILE A 19 -12.97 -20.61 52.68
N TRP A 20 -13.76 -20.28 51.66
CA TRP A 20 -13.29 -19.37 50.60
C TRP A 20 -13.42 -17.95 51.14
N GLY A 21 -12.31 -17.42 51.64
CA GLY A 21 -12.15 -16.00 51.86
C GLY A 21 -12.34 -15.28 50.52
N CYS A 22 -13.37 -14.46 50.46
CA CYS A 22 -13.62 -13.50 49.39
C CYS A 22 -12.53 -12.40 49.46
N GLY A 23 -11.36 -12.69 48.90
CA GLY A 23 -10.34 -11.68 48.64
C GLY A 23 -10.77 -10.83 47.45
N GLY A 24 -11.17 -9.58 47.72
CA GLY A 24 -11.42 -8.57 46.70
C GLY A 24 -10.14 -8.24 45.95
N GLY A 25 -9.89 -8.96 44.85
CA GLY A 25 -8.86 -8.62 43.88
C GLY A 25 -9.34 -7.41 43.07
N GLY A 26 -8.75 -6.25 43.34
CA GLY A 26 -8.95 -5.06 42.53
C GLY A 26 -8.67 -5.38 41.07
N GLY A 27 -9.71 -5.37 40.25
CA GLY A 27 -9.63 -5.42 38.80
C GLY A 27 -8.99 -4.12 38.31
N GLY A 28 -7.67 -4.02 38.46
CA GLY A 28 -6.89 -3.07 37.70
C GLY A 28 -7.08 -3.45 36.23
N THR A 29 -7.72 -2.57 35.47
CA THR A 29 -7.67 -2.65 34.01
C THR A 29 -6.21 -2.84 33.62
N PRO A 30 -5.85 -3.90 32.86
CA PRO A 30 -4.47 -4.13 32.48
C PRO A 30 -3.90 -2.84 31.88
N ALA A 31 -2.75 -2.40 32.39
CA ALA A 31 -2.10 -1.20 31.88
C ALA A 31 -1.94 -1.34 30.36
N PRO A 32 -2.20 -0.27 29.57
CA PRO A 32 -2.03 -0.35 28.12
C PRO A 32 -0.63 -0.89 27.80
N PRO A 33 -0.51 -1.82 26.85
CA PRO A 33 0.80 -2.32 26.46
C PRO A 33 1.68 -1.13 26.04
N ALA A 34 2.97 -1.21 26.36
CA ALA A 34 3.91 -0.18 25.96
C ALA A 34 3.88 -0.03 24.44
N THR A 35 3.82 1.20 23.96
CA THR A 35 3.84 1.51 22.54
C THR A 35 5.27 1.82 22.12
N VAL A 36 5.74 1.11 21.09
CA VAL A 36 7.05 1.27 20.51
C VAL A 36 6.87 1.73 19.07
N VAL A 37 7.32 2.95 18.79
CA VAL A 37 7.31 3.55 17.47
C VAL A 37 8.65 3.28 16.81
N SER A 38 8.63 2.52 15.72
CA SER A 38 9.83 2.18 14.96
C SER A 38 9.65 2.52 13.49
N GLY A 39 10.73 2.69 12.74
CA GLY A 39 10.62 3.01 11.33
C GLY A 39 11.95 3.30 10.67
N VAL A 40 11.87 3.85 9.46
CA VAL A 40 13.03 4.34 8.71
C VAL A 40 12.79 5.81 8.38
N ALA A 41 13.75 6.67 8.69
CA ALA A 41 13.75 8.06 8.25
C ALA A 41 14.57 8.19 6.96
N ALA A 42 13.95 8.63 5.87
CA ALA A 42 14.58 8.62 4.55
C ALA A 42 14.19 9.79 3.64
N LYS A 43 15.21 10.52 3.19
CA LYS A 43 15.29 11.29 1.92
C LYS A 43 16.48 10.73 1.09
N GLY A 44 16.83 9.49 1.35
CA GLY A 44 18.18 8.98 1.57
C GLY A 44 18.26 8.63 3.05
N LEU A 45 18.83 7.46 3.40
CA LEU A 45 18.80 6.97 4.79
C LEU A 45 19.43 8.02 5.72
N ILE A 46 18.62 8.60 6.62
CA ILE A 46 19.02 9.73 7.46
C ILE A 46 19.81 9.20 8.65
N ASN A 47 21.09 9.52 8.74
CA ASN A 47 21.97 9.13 9.85
C ASN A 47 22.03 10.23 10.92
N GLY A 48 21.85 9.87 12.19
CA GLY A 48 22.01 10.78 13.33
C GLY A 48 20.95 11.88 13.41
N GLY A 49 19.80 11.70 12.75
CA GLY A 49 18.65 12.59 12.89
C GLY A 49 18.00 12.41 14.26
N THR A 50 17.53 13.52 14.86
CA THR A 50 16.79 13.47 16.12
C THR A 50 15.33 13.11 15.83
N VAL A 51 14.84 12.04 16.44
CA VAL A 51 13.46 11.59 16.35
C VAL A 51 12.69 12.09 17.57
N ASN A 52 11.60 12.80 17.35
CA ASN A 52 10.66 13.24 18.38
C ASN A 52 9.27 12.68 18.09
N VAL A 53 8.66 12.03 19.07
CA VAL A 53 7.29 11.49 18.98
C VAL A 53 6.37 12.33 19.84
N PHE A 54 5.30 12.85 19.26
CA PHE A 54 4.32 13.70 19.93
C PHE A 54 2.95 13.01 19.98
N ALA A 55 2.27 13.14 21.11
CA ALA A 55 0.85 12.82 21.21
C ALA A 55 0.03 13.80 20.38
N VAL A 56 -1.03 13.30 19.75
CA VAL A 56 -2.03 14.11 19.06
C VAL A 56 -3.38 13.80 19.69
N ASP A 57 -4.06 14.83 20.20
CA ASP A 57 -5.36 14.64 20.84
C ASP A 57 -6.50 14.44 19.83
N GLN A 58 -7.72 14.19 20.33
CA GLN A 58 -8.89 13.94 19.47
C GLN A 58 -9.29 15.16 18.62
N SER A 59 -8.94 16.38 19.05
CA SER A 59 -9.16 17.62 18.29
C SER A 59 -8.06 17.87 17.25
N GLY A 60 -7.03 17.02 17.23
CA GLY A 60 -5.86 17.16 16.38
C GLY A 60 -4.77 18.05 16.96
N ALA A 61 -4.88 18.51 18.20
CA ALA A 61 -3.84 19.34 18.80
C ALA A 61 -2.58 18.48 19.06
N VAL A 62 -1.45 18.93 18.54
CA VAL A 62 -0.16 18.28 18.75
C VAL A 62 0.43 18.75 20.07
N GLY A 63 0.84 17.82 20.93
CA GLY A 63 1.49 18.16 22.20
C GLY A 63 2.74 19.03 22.01
N ALA A 64 2.94 19.99 22.91
CA ALA A 64 4.11 20.88 22.85
C ALA A 64 5.44 20.18 23.20
N VAL A 65 5.37 19.07 23.93
CA VAL A 65 6.52 18.29 24.40
C VAL A 65 6.42 16.88 23.81
N PRO A 66 7.53 16.30 23.29
CA PRO A 66 7.52 14.93 22.83
C PRO A 66 7.30 13.96 23.99
N ILE A 67 6.48 12.94 23.76
CA ILE A 67 6.25 11.82 24.69
C ILE A 67 7.34 10.74 24.60
N GLY A 68 8.22 10.84 23.60
CA GLY A 68 9.41 10.02 23.47
C GLY A 68 10.39 10.62 22.46
N THR A 69 11.67 10.36 22.66
CA THR A 69 12.75 10.86 21.80
C THR A 69 13.77 9.77 21.51
N GLY A 70 14.50 9.91 20.40
CA GLY A 70 15.57 9.00 20.01
C GLY A 70 16.38 9.57 18.86
N SER A 71 17.19 8.71 18.24
CA SER A 71 17.98 9.07 17.07
C SER A 71 17.90 7.99 15.99
N THR A 72 18.12 8.39 14.74
CA THR A 72 18.25 7.44 13.64
C THR A 72 19.65 6.84 13.60
N ASN A 73 19.73 5.55 13.25
CA ASN A 73 20.96 4.84 12.96
C ASN A 73 21.48 5.19 11.56
N ALA A 74 22.65 4.68 11.20
CA ALA A 74 23.26 4.90 9.89
C ALA A 74 22.42 4.36 8.71
N ASP A 75 21.61 3.33 8.95
CA ASP A 75 20.64 2.78 8.00
C ASP A 75 19.28 3.52 8.02
N GLY A 76 19.20 4.66 8.69
CA GLY A 76 17.96 5.43 8.85
C GLY A 76 16.96 4.83 9.83
N SER A 77 17.21 3.63 10.38
CA SER A 77 16.30 2.97 11.30
C SER A 77 16.25 3.70 12.64
N TYR A 78 15.09 3.65 13.30
CA TYR A 78 14.93 4.15 14.66
C TYR A 78 13.90 3.32 15.44
N SER A 79 13.97 3.39 16.77
CA SER A 79 13.00 2.77 17.68
C SER A 79 12.89 3.62 18.95
N VAL A 80 11.68 4.10 19.24
CA VAL A 80 11.37 4.96 20.38
C VAL A 80 10.21 4.34 21.16
N SER A 81 10.45 4.00 22.42
CA SER A 81 9.38 3.62 23.35
C SER A 81 8.73 4.88 23.91
N VAL A 82 7.40 4.97 23.85
CA VAL A 82 6.61 6.09 24.39
C VAL A 82 5.82 5.70 25.64
N GLY A 83 6.13 4.54 26.22
CA GLY A 83 5.39 3.99 27.36
C GLY A 83 3.97 3.55 26.99
N PRO A 84 3.09 3.34 27.99
CA PRO A 84 1.68 3.00 27.75
C PRO A 84 0.98 4.12 26.97
N TYR A 85 0.65 3.87 25.71
CA TYR A 85 0.01 4.86 24.84
C TYR A 85 -0.95 4.21 23.85
N SER A 86 -2.09 4.85 23.61
CA SER A 86 -3.00 4.49 22.52
C SER A 86 -3.62 5.76 21.95
N GLY A 87 -3.48 6.00 20.65
CA GLY A 87 -4.05 7.18 20.00
C GLY A 87 -3.24 7.67 18.80
N ALA A 88 -3.57 8.84 18.29
CA ALA A 88 -2.86 9.44 17.17
C ALA A 88 -1.47 9.94 17.60
N LEU A 89 -0.49 9.83 16.71
CA LEU A 89 0.89 10.28 16.93
C LEU A 89 1.40 11.07 15.74
N LEU A 90 2.27 12.05 16.02
CA LEU A 90 3.13 12.71 15.04
C LEU A 90 4.58 12.34 15.36
N VAL A 91 5.28 11.75 14.39
CA VAL A 91 6.72 11.56 14.44
C VAL A 91 7.39 12.65 13.62
N ARG A 92 8.42 13.28 14.18
CA ARG A 92 9.20 14.34 13.54
C ARG A 92 10.68 14.02 13.61
N VAL A 93 11.34 14.09 12.46
CA VAL A 93 12.80 13.95 12.35
C VAL A 93 13.42 15.28 11.97
N THR A 94 14.44 15.70 12.72
CA THR A 94 15.19 16.93 12.49
C THR A 94 16.69 16.68 12.54
N GLY A 95 17.45 17.43 11.75
CA GLY A 95 18.91 17.28 11.69
C GLY A 95 19.34 15.94 11.08
N GLY A 96 20.57 15.53 11.38
CA GLY A 96 21.20 14.39 10.73
C GLY A 96 21.69 14.70 9.32
N THR A 97 22.31 13.71 8.70
CA THR A 97 22.80 13.79 7.32
C THR A 97 22.33 12.60 6.52
N TYR A 98 22.24 12.75 5.20
CA TYR A 98 21.89 11.68 4.29
C TYR A 98 22.75 11.76 3.04
N LYS A 99 22.91 10.63 2.36
CA LYS A 99 23.47 10.60 1.01
C LYS A 99 22.34 10.84 0.02
N ASP A 100 22.47 11.89 -0.78
CA ASP A 100 21.52 12.22 -1.84
C ASP A 100 21.64 11.18 -2.97
N GLU A 101 20.55 10.51 -3.33
CA GLU A 101 20.55 9.44 -4.33
C GLU A 101 20.78 9.96 -5.76
N SER A 102 20.52 11.24 -5.99
CA SER A 102 20.80 11.88 -7.28
C SER A 102 22.26 12.32 -7.41
N ALA A 103 23.01 12.38 -6.31
CA ALA A 103 24.41 12.76 -6.30
C ALA A 103 25.34 11.57 -6.62
N SER A 104 26.59 11.87 -6.97
CA SER A 104 27.57 10.81 -7.24
C SER A 104 27.79 9.93 -6.01
N SER A 105 28.16 8.67 -6.23
CA SER A 105 28.41 7.72 -5.13
C SER A 105 29.53 8.18 -4.18
N SER A 106 30.43 9.04 -4.66
CA SER A 106 31.53 9.65 -3.89
C SER A 106 31.16 10.98 -3.20
N ALA A 107 29.94 11.49 -3.39
CA ALA A 107 29.50 12.72 -2.76
C ALA A 107 29.39 12.53 -1.23
N SER A 108 29.86 13.54 -0.49
CA SER A 108 29.70 13.57 0.96
C SER A 108 28.22 13.67 1.36
N PRO A 109 27.81 13.06 2.49
CA PRO A 109 26.47 13.27 3.04
C PRO A 109 26.16 14.75 3.25
N VAL A 110 24.91 15.13 2.98
CA VAL A 110 24.40 16.49 3.14
C VAL A 110 23.45 16.56 4.34
N PRO A 111 23.35 17.72 5.02
CA PRO A 111 22.41 17.88 6.13
C PRO A 111 20.96 17.82 5.66
N LEU A 112 20.08 17.31 6.52
CA LEU A 112 18.64 17.38 6.28
C LEU A 112 18.18 18.86 6.28
N PRO A 113 17.64 19.38 5.16
CA PRO A 113 17.42 20.82 5.01
C PRO A 113 16.18 21.35 5.75
N MET A 114 15.23 20.47 6.07
CA MET A 114 14.00 20.80 6.77
C MET A 114 13.53 19.59 7.61
N PRO A 115 12.74 19.80 8.67
CA PRO A 115 12.09 18.70 9.38
C PRO A 115 11.24 17.86 8.42
N LEU A 116 11.23 16.55 8.64
CA LEU A 116 10.30 15.62 7.99
C LEU A 116 9.37 15.04 9.05
N ARG A 117 8.09 14.88 8.68
CA ARG A 117 7.05 14.38 9.58
C ARG A 117 6.35 13.16 9.00
N ALA A 118 5.75 12.39 9.90
CA ALA A 118 4.79 11.33 9.57
C ALA A 118 3.77 11.25 10.71
N ALA A 119 2.51 10.99 10.38
CA ALA A 119 1.46 10.86 11.38
C ALA A 119 0.66 9.56 11.20
N VAL A 120 0.24 8.97 12.31
CA VAL A 120 -0.63 7.78 12.35
C VAL A 120 -1.79 8.05 13.28
N ALA A 121 -3.01 7.66 12.89
CA ALA A 121 -4.24 8.00 13.60
C ALA A 121 -4.52 7.13 14.83
N GLY A 122 -3.90 5.94 14.93
CA GLY A 122 -4.20 4.96 15.97
C GLY A 122 -3.02 4.07 16.28
N ALA A 123 -2.01 4.62 16.95
CA ALA A 123 -0.86 3.86 17.41
C ALA A 123 -1.16 3.10 18.70
N SER A 124 -0.81 1.82 18.76
CA SER A 124 -0.83 0.98 19.96
C SER A 124 0.14 -0.19 19.80
N GLY A 125 0.87 -0.55 20.86
CA GLY A 125 1.86 -1.62 20.81
C GLY A 125 3.01 -1.28 19.85
N ASN A 126 3.44 -2.24 19.04
CA ASN A 126 4.50 -2.01 18.05
C ASN A 126 3.90 -1.39 16.77
N VAL A 127 4.32 -0.17 16.46
CA VAL A 127 3.88 0.55 15.26
C VAL A 127 5.06 0.91 14.36
N SER A 128 4.85 0.79 13.07
CA SER A 128 5.81 1.15 12.03
C SER A 128 5.45 2.52 11.45
N VAL A 129 6.39 3.46 11.47
CA VAL A 129 6.19 4.82 10.94
C VAL A 129 7.44 5.23 10.16
N SER A 130 7.41 5.14 8.83
CA SER A 130 8.48 5.71 8.01
C SER A 130 8.38 7.24 8.00
N VAL A 131 9.49 7.97 8.09
CA VAL A 131 9.50 9.43 8.04
C VAL A 131 10.23 9.87 6.78
N THR A 132 9.48 10.32 5.78
CA THR A 132 9.96 10.61 4.43
C THR A 132 9.37 11.93 3.89
N PRO A 133 9.90 12.48 2.79
CA PRO A 133 9.24 13.58 2.07
C PRO A 133 7.79 13.28 1.67
N ILE A 134 7.43 12.02 1.43
CA ILE A 134 6.08 11.63 1.04
C ILE A 134 5.14 11.64 2.25
N THR A 135 5.59 11.13 3.40
CA THR A 135 4.80 11.23 4.64
C THR A 135 4.69 12.67 5.13
N GLU A 136 5.66 13.52 4.81
CA GLU A 136 5.57 14.96 5.06
C GLU A 136 4.42 15.60 4.26
N LEU A 137 4.24 15.24 2.97
CA LEU A 137 3.07 15.68 2.19
C LEU A 137 1.75 15.22 2.84
N ALA A 138 1.70 14.00 3.36
CA ALA A 138 0.51 13.50 4.06
C ALA A 138 0.22 14.28 5.35
N VAL A 139 1.26 14.64 6.12
CA VAL A 139 1.09 15.49 7.32
C VAL A 139 0.61 16.89 6.93
N VAL A 140 1.19 17.52 5.91
CA VAL A 140 0.74 18.83 5.43
C VAL A 140 -0.72 18.77 4.98
N LYS A 141 -1.12 17.70 4.28
CA LYS A 141 -2.51 17.49 3.85
C LYS A 141 -3.46 17.23 5.02
N ALA A 142 -3.03 16.52 6.05
CA ALA A 142 -3.83 16.30 7.26
C ALA A 142 -4.02 17.59 8.06
N GLY A 143 -3.02 18.49 8.03
CA GLY A 143 -3.06 19.84 8.59
C GLY A 143 -1.79 20.21 9.37
N ASP A 144 -1.28 21.43 9.19
CA ASP A 144 0.00 21.83 9.81
C ASP A 144 -0.10 22.16 11.31
N THR A 145 -1.26 22.62 11.78
CA THR A 145 -1.47 23.08 13.17
C THR A 145 -2.50 22.25 13.94
N SER A 146 -3.35 21.52 13.22
CA SER A 146 -4.32 20.56 13.75
C SER A 146 -4.28 19.32 12.87
N LEU A 147 -4.09 18.16 13.49
CA LEU A 147 -4.00 16.84 12.86
C LEU A 147 -5.11 15.90 13.38
N PRO A 148 -6.41 16.16 13.11
CA PRO A 148 -7.46 15.26 13.56
C PRO A 148 -7.23 13.83 13.06
N PRO A 149 -7.50 12.78 13.85
CA PRO A 149 -7.24 11.39 13.45
C PRO A 149 -7.88 11.00 12.11
N THR A 150 -9.08 11.51 11.82
CA THR A 150 -9.77 11.29 10.54
C THR A 150 -9.06 11.95 9.35
N ALA A 151 -8.48 13.13 9.56
CA ALA A 151 -7.69 13.83 8.55
C ALA A 151 -6.36 13.11 8.30
N ILE A 152 -5.69 12.60 9.36
CA ILE A 152 -4.49 11.76 9.22
C ILE A 152 -4.80 10.53 8.36
N THR A 153 -5.85 9.78 8.69
CA THR A 153 -6.22 8.58 7.92
C THR A 153 -6.53 8.92 6.46
N SER A 154 -7.30 9.97 6.22
CA SER A 154 -7.70 10.37 4.86
C SER A 154 -6.50 10.87 4.03
N ALA A 155 -5.60 11.64 4.64
CA ALA A 155 -4.41 12.15 3.98
C ALA A 155 -3.40 11.03 3.67
N ASN A 156 -3.19 10.10 4.60
CA ASN A 156 -2.33 8.95 4.38
C ASN A 156 -2.85 8.07 3.24
N ALA A 157 -4.16 7.79 3.20
CA ALA A 157 -4.78 7.04 2.11
C ALA A 157 -4.61 7.76 0.76
N LEU A 158 -4.95 9.06 0.71
CA LEU A 158 -4.81 9.86 -0.50
C LEU A 158 -3.38 9.89 -1.03
N VAL A 159 -2.40 10.13 -0.17
CA VAL A 159 -0.99 10.18 -0.58
C VAL A 159 -0.48 8.79 -0.98
N THR A 160 -0.91 7.71 -0.32
CA THR A 160 -0.58 6.36 -0.77
C THR A 160 -1.09 6.08 -2.18
N ASP A 161 -2.32 6.48 -2.49
CA ASP A 161 -2.89 6.27 -3.82
C ASP A 161 -2.19 7.12 -4.88
N LEU A 162 -1.97 8.42 -4.61
CA LEU A 162 -1.34 9.32 -5.59
C LEU A 162 0.12 8.95 -5.91
N PHE A 163 0.85 8.41 -4.94
CA PHE A 163 2.27 8.09 -5.10
C PHE A 163 2.53 6.60 -5.36
N MET A 164 1.49 5.79 -5.48
CA MET A 164 1.55 4.36 -5.81
C MET A 164 2.35 3.50 -4.80
N VAL A 165 2.54 3.99 -3.57
CA VAL A 165 3.30 3.32 -2.49
C VAL A 165 2.55 3.39 -1.17
N ASP A 166 2.52 2.28 -0.42
CA ASP A 166 1.95 2.28 0.93
C ASP A 166 2.93 2.95 1.91
N ILE A 167 2.64 4.19 2.30
CA ILE A 167 3.53 5.00 3.13
C ILE A 167 3.47 4.61 4.61
N ILE A 168 2.55 3.71 4.98
CA ILE A 168 2.31 3.25 6.35
C ILE A 168 2.93 1.89 6.59
N ALA A 169 2.63 0.90 5.73
CA ALA A 169 3.10 -0.47 5.90
C ALA A 169 4.47 -0.72 5.25
N THR A 170 4.88 0.10 4.27
CA THR A 170 6.14 -0.12 3.55
C THR A 170 7.27 0.74 4.12
N LYS A 171 8.44 0.13 4.25
CA LYS A 171 9.68 0.82 4.62
C LYS A 171 10.59 0.91 3.40
N PRO A 172 11.14 2.09 3.07
CA PRO A 172 12.19 2.17 2.07
C PRO A 172 13.42 1.38 2.54
N VAL A 173 14.16 0.85 1.58
CA VAL A 173 15.44 0.17 1.76
C VAL A 173 16.58 1.00 1.18
N GLU A 174 17.83 0.60 1.43
CA GLU A 174 18.98 1.21 0.79
C GLU A 174 18.90 1.10 -0.76
N PRO A 175 19.21 2.17 -1.51
CA PRO A 175 19.18 2.17 -2.99
C PRO A 175 20.40 1.45 -3.59
N SER A 176 20.62 0.20 -3.22
CA SER A 176 21.73 -0.65 -3.70
C SER A 176 21.21 -1.97 -4.28
N ALA A 177 21.93 -2.53 -5.26
CA ALA A 177 21.57 -3.80 -5.89
C ALA A 177 21.44 -4.94 -4.87
N THR A 178 22.31 -4.96 -3.85
CA THR A 178 22.26 -5.96 -2.76
C THR A 178 20.99 -5.85 -1.93
N ALA A 179 20.63 -4.64 -1.50
CA ALA A 179 19.41 -4.43 -0.72
C ALA A 179 18.15 -4.72 -1.57
N PHE A 180 18.17 -4.34 -2.85
CA PHE A 180 17.07 -4.59 -3.77
C PHE A 180 16.87 -6.08 -4.05
N ALA A 181 17.93 -6.88 -4.11
CA ALA A 181 17.79 -8.32 -4.30
C ALA A 181 16.97 -9.02 -3.20
N ALA A 182 16.99 -8.49 -1.96
CA ALA A 182 16.25 -9.03 -0.82
C ALA A 182 14.90 -8.31 -0.56
N ALA A 183 14.66 -7.18 -1.21
CA ALA A 183 13.49 -6.33 -0.96
C ALA A 183 12.26 -6.80 -1.76
N SER A 184 11.08 -6.66 -1.15
CA SER A 184 9.81 -6.77 -1.86
C SER A 184 9.67 -5.64 -2.90
N GLN A 185 8.81 -5.84 -3.90
CA GLN A 185 8.60 -4.82 -4.93
C GLN A 185 8.16 -3.47 -4.35
N SER A 186 7.22 -3.46 -3.39
CA SER A 186 6.75 -2.21 -2.78
C SER A 186 7.88 -1.44 -2.08
N GLN A 187 8.83 -2.14 -1.46
CA GLN A 187 10.01 -1.50 -0.84
C GLN A 187 10.94 -0.89 -1.89
N LYS A 188 11.13 -1.57 -3.03
CA LYS A 188 11.90 -1.04 -4.17
C LYS A 188 11.25 0.21 -4.74
N ASP A 189 9.95 0.16 -5.00
CA ASP A 189 9.18 1.29 -5.55
C ASP A 189 9.25 2.49 -4.60
N TYR A 190 9.12 2.28 -3.29
CA TYR A 190 9.24 3.38 -2.32
C TYR A 190 10.65 3.99 -2.34
N THR A 191 11.71 3.19 -2.35
CA THR A 191 13.08 3.71 -2.46
C THR A 191 13.31 4.47 -3.78
N ILE A 192 12.84 3.94 -4.91
CA ILE A 192 12.96 4.62 -6.22
C ILE A 192 12.19 5.95 -6.23
N LEU A 193 10.99 5.99 -5.64
CA LEU A 193 10.22 7.22 -5.52
C LEU A 193 10.99 8.29 -4.72
N LEU A 194 11.62 7.93 -3.60
CA LEU A 194 12.44 8.86 -2.81
C LEU A 194 13.67 9.36 -3.58
N ALA A 195 14.28 8.50 -4.39
CA ALA A 195 15.35 8.88 -5.29
C ALA A 195 14.86 9.83 -6.41
N GLY A 196 13.65 9.61 -6.95
CA GLY A 196 12.97 10.52 -7.86
C GLY A 196 12.71 11.89 -7.24
N ILE A 197 12.25 11.95 -5.97
CA ILE A 197 12.14 13.21 -5.23
C ILE A 197 13.51 13.87 -5.03
N SER A 198 14.59 13.09 -4.88
CA SER A 198 15.96 13.63 -4.87
C SER A 198 16.30 14.32 -6.18
N GLN A 199 16.03 13.65 -7.29
CA GLN A 199 16.29 14.19 -8.62
C GLN A 199 15.44 15.44 -8.89
N LEU A 200 14.18 15.46 -8.44
CA LEU A 200 13.30 16.62 -8.54
C LEU A 200 13.79 17.78 -7.67
N ALA A 201 14.26 17.51 -6.45
CA ALA A 201 14.85 18.52 -5.58
C ALA A 201 16.10 19.16 -6.21
N ARG A 202 16.93 18.35 -6.87
CA ARG A 202 18.14 18.81 -7.55
C ARG A 202 17.83 19.79 -8.69
N THR A 203 16.74 19.59 -9.42
CA THR A 203 16.31 20.48 -10.52
C THR A 203 15.44 21.65 -10.07
N SER A 204 14.77 21.53 -8.92
CA SER A 204 13.85 22.54 -8.38
C SER A 204 14.51 23.55 -7.43
N GLY A 205 15.80 23.41 -7.12
CA GLY A 205 16.52 24.30 -6.20
C GLY A 205 16.45 23.90 -4.72
N GLY A 206 16.06 22.65 -4.43
CA GLY A 206 16.04 22.07 -3.09
C GLY A 206 14.77 21.29 -2.78
N LEU A 207 14.79 20.57 -1.66
CA LEU A 207 13.68 19.69 -1.26
C LEU A 207 12.36 20.46 -1.06
N GLN A 208 12.40 21.60 -0.37
CA GLN A 208 11.20 22.40 -0.13
C GLN A 208 10.56 22.88 -1.45
N ALA A 209 11.37 23.32 -2.41
CA ALA A 209 10.89 23.76 -3.71
C ALA A 209 10.30 22.61 -4.55
N ALA A 210 10.84 21.40 -4.42
CA ALA A 210 10.27 20.20 -5.07
C ALA A 210 8.94 19.76 -4.45
N LEU A 211 8.78 19.86 -3.13
CA LEU A 211 7.54 19.45 -2.44
C LEU A 211 6.42 20.49 -2.56
N ALA A 212 6.74 21.77 -2.74
CA ALA A 212 5.76 22.85 -2.82
C ALA A 212 4.66 22.65 -3.89
N PRO A 213 4.97 22.38 -5.18
CA PRO A 213 3.93 22.15 -6.19
C PRO A 213 3.09 20.90 -5.90
N LEU A 214 3.73 19.80 -5.43
CA LEU A 214 3.03 18.57 -5.07
C LEU A 214 2.03 18.83 -3.93
N SER A 215 2.48 19.51 -2.88
CA SER A 215 1.66 19.88 -1.73
C SER A 215 0.49 20.79 -2.14
N ASN A 216 0.73 21.78 -3.00
CA ASN A 216 -0.30 22.68 -3.49
C ASN A 216 -1.40 21.94 -4.25
N ASP A 217 -1.02 21.02 -5.14
CA ASP A 217 -2.00 20.23 -5.91
C ASP A 217 -2.83 19.34 -4.97
N ILE A 218 -2.17 18.62 -4.06
CA ILE A 218 -2.83 17.72 -3.09
C ILE A 218 -3.78 18.50 -2.18
N ASN A 219 -3.39 19.70 -1.73
CA ASN A 219 -4.22 20.51 -0.84
C ASN A 219 -5.42 21.12 -1.56
N ASN A 220 -5.23 21.65 -2.77
CA ASN A 220 -6.27 22.40 -3.47
C ASN A 220 -7.24 21.50 -4.25
N ALA A 221 -6.73 20.43 -4.87
CA ALA A 221 -7.50 19.58 -5.77
C ALA A 221 -7.63 18.14 -5.28
N GLY A 222 -6.87 17.73 -4.27
CA GLY A 222 -6.87 16.34 -3.81
C GLY A 222 -6.28 15.38 -4.84
N ASN A 223 -5.48 15.88 -5.79
CA ASN A 223 -4.78 15.10 -6.80
C ASN A 223 -3.43 15.75 -7.12
N LEU A 224 -2.65 15.16 -8.03
CA LEU A 224 -1.53 15.86 -8.66
C LEU A 224 -2.00 16.45 -9.99
N SER A 225 -1.57 17.68 -10.30
CA SER A 225 -1.73 18.21 -11.65
C SER A 225 -0.90 17.38 -12.64
N VAL A 226 -1.31 17.38 -13.91
CA VAL A 226 -0.53 16.72 -14.98
C VAL A 226 0.92 17.23 -14.99
N ALA A 227 1.13 18.53 -14.77
CA ALA A 227 2.46 19.12 -14.71
C ALA A 227 3.30 18.55 -13.55
N SER A 228 2.75 18.48 -12.34
CA SER A 228 3.42 17.90 -11.17
C SER A 228 3.70 16.41 -11.33
N ALA A 229 2.74 15.65 -11.84
CA ALA A 229 2.90 14.22 -12.08
C ALA A 229 3.95 13.93 -13.16
N THR A 230 3.95 14.69 -14.25
CA THR A 230 5.00 14.61 -15.29
C THR A 230 6.36 14.97 -14.73
N ALA A 231 6.50 16.09 -13.99
CA ALA A 231 7.77 16.49 -13.41
C ALA A 231 8.36 15.43 -12.47
N LEU A 232 7.51 14.78 -11.66
CA LEU A 232 7.93 13.68 -10.78
C LEU A 232 8.30 12.41 -11.57
N THR A 233 7.51 12.04 -12.57
CA THR A 233 7.77 10.89 -13.44
C THR A 233 9.07 11.06 -14.23
N ASP A 234 9.32 12.27 -14.75
CA ASP A 234 10.57 12.63 -15.42
C ASP A 234 11.76 12.57 -14.47
N ALA A 235 11.59 13.02 -13.23
CA ALA A 235 12.63 12.93 -12.20
C ALA A 235 12.96 11.47 -11.83
N VAL A 236 11.95 10.60 -11.69
CA VAL A 236 12.16 9.15 -11.50
C VAL A 236 12.90 8.56 -12.69
N THR A 237 12.46 8.84 -13.92
CA THR A 237 13.09 8.33 -15.14
C THR A 237 14.54 8.81 -15.29
N ALA A 238 14.80 10.08 -14.97
CA ALA A 238 16.14 10.66 -14.98
C ALA A 238 17.06 10.07 -13.89
N PHE A 239 16.53 9.69 -12.73
CA PHE A 239 17.29 8.92 -11.75
C PHE A 239 17.62 7.52 -12.27
N LEU A 240 16.62 6.78 -12.77
CA LEU A 240 16.77 5.39 -13.20
C LEU A 240 17.78 5.23 -14.35
N SER A 241 17.80 6.18 -15.29
CA SER A 241 18.76 6.25 -16.39
C SER A 241 20.10 6.90 -16.01
N GLY A 242 20.19 7.47 -14.80
CA GLY A 242 21.34 8.23 -14.35
C GLY A 242 22.51 7.34 -13.89
N PRO A 243 23.76 7.82 -13.99
CA PRO A 243 24.94 7.03 -13.63
C PRO A 243 25.07 6.76 -12.12
N ASN A 244 24.27 7.44 -11.29
CA ASN A 244 24.33 7.33 -9.83
C ASN A 244 23.40 6.23 -9.29
N ASN A 245 22.52 5.71 -10.13
CA ASN A 245 21.62 4.63 -9.78
C ASN A 245 22.37 3.32 -9.61
N GLN A 246 22.37 2.81 -8.38
CA GLN A 246 23.03 1.57 -7.98
C GLN A 246 22.05 0.43 -7.71
N THR A 247 20.76 0.62 -8.01
CA THR A 247 19.69 -0.33 -7.67
C THR A 247 19.60 -1.52 -8.63
N GLY A 248 20.12 -1.36 -9.86
CA GLY A 248 19.96 -2.31 -10.96
C GLY A 248 18.63 -2.18 -11.73
N VAL A 249 17.70 -1.34 -11.26
CA VAL A 249 16.46 -1.01 -11.99
C VAL A 249 16.74 0.16 -12.92
N THR A 250 16.53 0.03 -14.22
CA THR A 250 16.93 1.07 -15.20
C THR A 250 15.76 1.68 -15.97
N ASP A 251 14.56 1.13 -15.82
CA ASP A 251 13.36 1.56 -16.53
C ASP A 251 12.21 1.69 -15.54
N ILE A 252 11.42 2.76 -15.65
CA ILE A 252 10.25 2.98 -14.80
C ILE A 252 9.20 1.88 -14.98
N ASN A 253 9.15 1.20 -16.13
CA ASN A 253 8.25 0.07 -16.39
C ASN A 253 8.67 -1.22 -15.65
N GLN A 254 9.80 -1.22 -14.94
CA GLN A 254 10.20 -2.25 -13.97
C GLN A 254 9.78 -1.89 -12.54
N THR A 255 8.93 -0.87 -12.39
CA THR A 255 8.41 -0.35 -11.13
C THR A 255 6.91 -0.10 -11.23
N ASN A 256 6.25 0.04 -10.09
CA ASN A 256 4.82 0.41 -10.06
C ASN A 256 4.59 1.93 -10.13
N LEU A 257 5.61 2.71 -10.53
CA LEU A 257 5.61 4.17 -10.47
C LEU A 257 5.22 4.85 -11.79
N ALA A 258 5.00 4.10 -12.88
CA ALA A 258 4.60 4.67 -14.17
C ALA A 258 3.25 5.42 -14.11
N GLY A 259 2.40 5.09 -13.12
CA GLY A 259 1.10 5.70 -12.90
C GLY A 259 1.06 6.83 -11.86
N ILE A 260 2.20 7.33 -11.36
CA ILE A 260 2.22 8.37 -10.31
C ILE A 260 1.32 9.57 -10.68
N GLY A 261 0.54 10.04 -9.71
CA GLY A 261 -0.39 11.16 -9.86
C GLY A 261 -1.58 10.86 -10.77
N GLY A 262 -1.70 9.60 -11.21
CA GLY A 262 -2.73 9.10 -12.09
C GLY A 262 -4.05 8.80 -11.39
N LEU A 263 -4.95 8.20 -12.16
CA LEU A 263 -6.23 7.67 -11.69
C LEU A 263 -6.15 6.15 -11.56
N SER A 264 -7.14 5.54 -10.93
CA SER A 264 -7.35 4.10 -10.99
C SER A 264 -8.54 3.78 -11.88
N ALA A 265 -8.49 2.64 -12.56
CA ALA A 265 -9.60 2.08 -13.31
C ALA A 265 -9.87 0.65 -12.85
N VAL A 266 -11.14 0.31 -12.65
CA VAL A 266 -11.53 -1.05 -12.27
C VAL A 266 -12.06 -1.77 -13.50
N VAL A 267 -11.36 -2.81 -13.91
CA VAL A 267 -11.72 -3.64 -15.06
C VAL A 267 -12.36 -4.93 -14.57
N LYS A 268 -13.57 -5.22 -15.03
CA LYS A 268 -14.31 -6.44 -14.71
C LYS A 268 -14.42 -7.32 -15.94
N LEU A 269 -13.95 -8.56 -15.81
CA LEU A 269 -14.05 -9.58 -16.84
C LEU A 269 -15.27 -10.45 -16.59
N SER A 270 -16.04 -10.69 -17.64
CA SER A 270 -17.25 -11.51 -17.61
C SER A 270 -17.25 -12.55 -18.72
N THR A 271 -17.91 -13.68 -18.47
CA THR A 271 -18.27 -14.63 -19.53
C THR A 271 -19.69 -14.34 -19.99
N VAL A 272 -19.92 -14.39 -21.31
CA VAL A 272 -21.22 -14.20 -21.95
C VAL A 272 -21.51 -15.40 -22.84
N GLY A 273 -22.77 -15.80 -22.90
CA GLY A 273 -23.24 -16.96 -23.66
C GLY A 273 -24.23 -17.78 -22.84
N THR A 274 -24.43 -19.03 -23.24
CA THR A 274 -25.32 -19.98 -22.55
C THR A 274 -24.57 -21.23 -22.17
N LEU A 275 -24.76 -21.70 -20.94
CA LEU A 275 -24.27 -23.00 -20.49
C LEU A 275 -25.34 -24.06 -20.71
N SER A 276 -24.92 -25.29 -21.02
CA SER A 276 -25.81 -26.45 -21.00
C SER A 276 -26.39 -26.66 -19.59
N PRO A 277 -27.63 -27.16 -19.45
CA PRO A 277 -28.21 -27.44 -18.14
C PRO A 277 -27.31 -28.34 -17.29
N GLY A 278 -27.02 -27.91 -16.06
CA GLY A 278 -26.16 -28.64 -15.12
C GLY A 278 -24.65 -28.45 -15.33
N THR A 279 -24.21 -27.70 -16.34
CA THR A 279 -22.80 -27.37 -16.54
C THR A 279 -22.44 -26.08 -15.81
N LEU A 280 -21.34 -26.10 -15.06
CA LEU A 280 -20.69 -24.93 -14.47
C LEU A 280 -19.27 -24.79 -15.02
N ILE A 281 -18.78 -23.57 -15.10
CA ILE A 281 -17.39 -23.29 -15.48
C ILE A 281 -16.49 -23.69 -14.31
N GLY A 282 -15.59 -24.64 -14.54
CA GLY A 282 -14.58 -25.10 -13.58
C GLY A 282 -13.22 -24.43 -13.77
N GLY A 283 -12.94 -23.92 -14.96
CA GLY A 283 -11.74 -23.10 -15.19
C GLY A 283 -11.73 -22.41 -16.55
N LEU A 284 -10.92 -21.35 -16.64
CA LEU A 284 -10.69 -20.62 -17.87
C LEU A 284 -9.31 -19.95 -17.91
N GLU A 285 -8.84 -19.67 -19.12
CA GLU A 285 -7.68 -18.81 -19.37
C GLU A 285 -8.10 -17.62 -20.25
N ALA A 286 -7.52 -16.44 -20.00
CA ALA A 286 -7.71 -15.27 -20.84
C ALA A 286 -6.43 -14.43 -20.91
N THR A 287 -6.13 -13.88 -22.09
CA THR A 287 -5.07 -12.89 -22.28
C THR A 287 -5.66 -11.63 -22.90
N PHE A 288 -5.30 -10.46 -22.37
CA PHE A 288 -5.71 -9.16 -22.90
C PHE A 288 -4.54 -8.18 -22.93
N SER A 289 -4.57 -7.24 -23.87
CA SER A 289 -3.66 -6.09 -23.88
C SER A 289 -4.28 -4.89 -23.17
N LEU A 290 -3.44 -4.16 -22.46
CA LEU A 290 -3.77 -2.90 -21.82
C LEU A 290 -3.63 -1.73 -22.82
N PRO A 291 -4.51 -0.71 -22.73
CA PRO A 291 -4.33 0.54 -23.46
C PRO A 291 -3.04 1.26 -23.06
N THR A 292 -2.55 2.16 -23.93
CA THR A 292 -1.43 3.04 -23.62
C THR A 292 -1.71 3.86 -22.35
N GLY A 293 -0.75 3.89 -21.43
CA GLY A 293 -0.86 4.62 -20.16
C GLY A 293 -1.62 3.87 -19.07
N VAL A 294 -2.01 2.61 -19.30
CA VAL A 294 -2.66 1.74 -18.30
C VAL A 294 -1.68 0.65 -17.88
N THR A 295 -1.46 0.49 -16.57
CA THR A 295 -0.53 -0.48 -15.99
C THR A 295 -1.19 -1.27 -14.85
N LEU A 296 -0.60 -2.40 -14.49
CA LEU A 296 -0.93 -3.15 -13.27
C LEU A 296 0.23 -3.09 -12.29
N ARG A 297 -0.09 -3.05 -10.99
CA ARG A 297 0.95 -3.23 -9.97
C ARG A 297 1.36 -4.69 -9.92
N ALA A 298 2.65 -4.98 -10.04
CA ALA A 298 3.17 -6.34 -10.08
C ALA A 298 4.55 -6.45 -9.43
N ASP A 299 4.95 -7.65 -9.06
CA ASP A 299 6.34 -8.01 -8.83
C ASP A 299 7.02 -8.28 -10.18
N PHE A 300 7.91 -7.39 -10.60
CA PHE A 300 8.54 -7.47 -11.92
C PHE A 300 9.64 -8.53 -12.01
N SER A 301 10.00 -9.21 -10.91
CA SER A 301 10.92 -10.36 -10.97
C SER A 301 10.28 -11.60 -11.60
N ASN A 302 8.95 -11.71 -11.52
CA ASN A 302 8.19 -12.87 -12.00
C ASN A 302 6.92 -12.48 -12.80
N GLY A 303 6.57 -11.19 -12.83
CA GLY A 303 5.40 -10.65 -13.51
C GLY A 303 4.09 -10.88 -12.76
N GLN A 304 4.09 -11.36 -11.52
CA GLN A 304 2.85 -11.61 -10.78
C GLN A 304 2.25 -10.28 -10.29
N PRO A 305 0.97 -9.98 -10.58
CA PRO A 305 0.29 -8.84 -9.98
C PRO A 305 0.34 -8.89 -8.45
N LEU A 306 0.46 -7.73 -7.80
CA LEU A 306 0.46 -7.64 -6.34
C LEU A 306 -0.90 -8.09 -5.78
N ALA A 307 -0.93 -8.45 -4.49
CA ALA A 307 -2.16 -8.86 -3.81
C ALA A 307 -3.26 -7.79 -3.97
N GLY A 308 -4.47 -8.22 -4.33
CA GLY A 308 -5.61 -7.33 -4.55
C GLY A 308 -5.67 -6.67 -5.93
N VAL A 309 -4.62 -6.78 -6.76
CA VAL A 309 -4.62 -6.22 -8.12
C VAL A 309 -5.49 -7.04 -9.06
N VAL A 310 -5.41 -8.38 -8.99
CA VAL A 310 -6.29 -9.30 -9.73
C VAL A 310 -6.97 -10.21 -8.73
N THR A 311 -8.31 -10.20 -8.71
CA THR A 311 -9.11 -10.97 -7.76
C THR A 311 -10.27 -11.67 -8.46
N ALA A 312 -10.61 -12.88 -8.01
CA ALA A 312 -11.83 -13.54 -8.44
C ALA A 312 -13.03 -12.76 -7.89
N SER A 313 -14.05 -12.55 -8.71
CA SER A 313 -15.19 -11.71 -8.35
C SER A 313 -16.47 -12.17 -9.05
N GLY A 314 -17.59 -11.50 -8.74
CA GLY A 314 -18.90 -11.82 -9.32
C GLY A 314 -19.33 -13.27 -9.13
N ALA A 315 -19.73 -13.92 -10.22
CA ALA A 315 -20.13 -15.32 -10.27
C ALA A 315 -19.03 -16.27 -9.78
N ALA A 316 -17.75 -15.91 -9.96
CA ALA A 316 -16.61 -16.72 -9.54
C ALA A 316 -16.04 -16.32 -8.15
N ALA A 317 -16.67 -15.42 -7.40
CA ALA A 317 -16.11 -14.88 -6.16
C ALA A 317 -15.85 -15.92 -5.05
N THR A 318 -16.59 -17.04 -5.05
CA THR A 318 -16.48 -18.09 -4.02
C THR A 318 -15.87 -19.35 -4.62
N GLY A 319 -14.98 -20.01 -3.88
CA GLY A 319 -14.42 -21.31 -4.26
C GLY A 319 -13.46 -21.28 -5.45
N SER A 320 -13.06 -20.09 -5.89
CA SER A 320 -12.18 -19.88 -7.03
C SER A 320 -10.82 -19.32 -6.64
N PHE A 321 -9.81 -19.69 -7.41
CA PHE A 321 -8.47 -19.15 -7.35
C PHE A 321 -8.13 -18.54 -8.72
N VAL A 322 -7.60 -17.32 -8.71
CA VAL A 322 -7.09 -16.65 -9.90
C VAL A 322 -5.59 -16.47 -9.78
N ALA A 323 -4.87 -16.85 -10.83
CA ALA A 323 -3.48 -16.49 -11.03
C ALA A 323 -3.38 -15.59 -12.27
N ALA A 324 -2.48 -14.63 -12.23
CA ALA A 324 -2.24 -13.75 -13.35
C ALA A 324 -0.75 -13.46 -13.53
N LYS A 325 -0.37 -13.12 -14.76
CA LYS A 325 0.94 -12.64 -15.14
C LYS A 325 0.76 -11.38 -15.96
N TYR A 326 1.39 -10.31 -15.50
CA TYR A 326 1.52 -9.03 -16.18
C TYR A 326 2.88 -8.93 -16.87
N VAL A 327 2.86 -8.49 -18.11
CA VAL A 327 4.05 -8.10 -18.88
C VAL A 327 3.89 -6.61 -19.22
N PRO A 328 4.78 -5.73 -18.73
CA PRO A 328 4.72 -4.30 -19.02
C PRO A 328 4.85 -3.98 -20.51
N ALA A 329 4.34 -2.81 -20.89
CA ALA A 329 4.55 -2.29 -22.24
C ALA A 329 6.06 -2.09 -22.51
N SER A 330 6.49 -2.32 -23.75
CA SER A 330 7.86 -2.09 -24.19
C SER A 330 7.88 -1.49 -25.59
N GLY A 331 8.29 -0.22 -25.68
CA GLY A 331 8.23 0.54 -26.93
C GLY A 331 6.81 0.60 -27.49
N ALA A 332 6.60 0.06 -28.70
CA ALA A 332 5.28 0.00 -29.34
C ALA A 332 4.46 -1.24 -28.94
N VAL A 333 5.02 -2.17 -28.16
CA VAL A 333 4.31 -3.37 -27.70
C VAL A 333 3.49 -3.01 -26.47
N PRO A 334 2.15 -3.18 -26.50
CA PRO A 334 1.30 -2.86 -25.36
C PRO A 334 1.57 -3.83 -24.19
N GLY A 335 1.28 -3.38 -22.97
CA GLY A 335 1.30 -4.25 -21.81
C GLY A 335 0.25 -5.35 -21.96
N THR A 336 0.54 -6.55 -21.46
CA THR A 336 -0.39 -7.69 -21.54
C THR A 336 -0.60 -8.32 -20.18
N VAL A 337 -1.79 -8.84 -19.95
CA VAL A 337 -2.13 -9.61 -18.76
C VAL A 337 -2.70 -10.94 -19.22
N THR A 338 -2.09 -12.01 -18.77
CA THR A 338 -2.58 -13.38 -18.92
C THR A 338 -3.07 -13.83 -17.57
N LEU A 339 -4.26 -14.42 -17.50
CA LEU A 339 -4.79 -15.00 -16.27
C LEU A 339 -5.37 -16.37 -16.51
N ALA A 340 -5.33 -17.16 -15.44
CA ALA A 340 -6.02 -18.43 -15.33
C ALA A 340 -6.87 -18.39 -14.07
N LEU A 341 -8.09 -18.88 -14.17
CA LEU A 341 -8.99 -19.06 -13.04
C LEU A 341 -9.38 -20.53 -12.96
N ILE A 342 -9.35 -21.08 -11.76
CA ILE A 342 -9.89 -22.41 -11.44
C ILE A 342 -10.92 -22.26 -10.33
N SER A 343 -12.01 -23.03 -10.41
CA SER A 343 -13.09 -23.02 -9.42
C SER A 343 -13.45 -24.43 -9.00
N SER A 344 -13.32 -24.69 -7.70
CA SER A 344 -13.69 -25.97 -7.10
C SER A 344 -15.21 -26.15 -7.01
N SER A 345 -15.94 -25.06 -6.77
CA SER A 345 -17.41 -25.04 -6.71
C SER A 345 -18.07 -24.90 -8.07
N GLY A 346 -17.32 -24.49 -9.09
CA GLY A 346 -17.86 -24.07 -10.37
C GLY A 346 -18.59 -22.74 -10.27
N PHE A 347 -18.80 -22.07 -11.41
CA PHE A 347 -19.59 -20.85 -11.49
C PHE A 347 -20.38 -20.74 -12.80
N GLY A 348 -21.43 -19.92 -12.80
CA GLY A 348 -22.25 -19.62 -13.98
C GLY A 348 -21.62 -18.56 -14.89
N VAL A 349 -22.36 -18.15 -15.94
CA VAL A 349 -21.97 -16.99 -16.75
C VAL A 349 -22.05 -15.69 -15.96
N GLY A 350 -21.25 -14.69 -16.33
CA GLY A 350 -21.17 -13.40 -15.66
C GLY A 350 -19.74 -13.01 -15.27
N GLU A 351 -19.62 -11.99 -14.43
CA GLU A 351 -18.35 -11.48 -13.91
C GLU A 351 -17.58 -12.60 -13.20
N PHE A 352 -16.29 -12.75 -13.49
CA PHE A 352 -15.43 -13.76 -12.87
C PHE A 352 -14.13 -13.18 -12.28
N VAL A 353 -13.66 -12.03 -12.77
CA VAL A 353 -12.43 -11.38 -12.28
C VAL A 353 -12.60 -9.87 -12.24
N THR A 354 -12.06 -9.25 -11.19
CA THR A 354 -11.83 -7.80 -11.07
C THR A 354 -10.33 -7.52 -11.12
N ILE A 355 -9.94 -6.53 -11.91
CA ILE A 355 -8.57 -6.06 -12.07
C ILE A 355 -8.52 -4.57 -11.73
N ASN A 356 -7.64 -4.20 -10.82
CA ASN A 356 -7.36 -2.82 -10.48
C ASN A 356 -6.17 -2.32 -11.30
N CYS A 357 -6.43 -1.39 -12.21
CA CYS A 357 -5.41 -0.80 -13.08
C CYS A 357 -5.05 0.61 -12.60
N ASP A 358 -3.80 1.00 -12.79
CA ASP A 358 -3.35 2.39 -12.67
C ASP A 358 -3.37 3.04 -14.06
N VAL A 359 -3.85 4.29 -14.13
CA VAL A 359 -3.99 5.09 -15.34
C VAL A 359 -3.10 6.32 -15.18
N ALA A 360 -2.10 6.48 -16.04
CA ALA A 360 -1.13 7.57 -15.95
C ALA A 360 -1.79 8.96 -15.95
N ALA A 361 -1.17 9.92 -15.26
CA ALA A 361 -1.67 11.29 -15.20
C ALA A 361 -1.85 11.90 -16.60
N GLY A 362 -2.97 12.58 -16.82
CA GLY A 362 -3.32 13.17 -18.12
C GLY A 362 -3.90 12.18 -19.13
N VAL A 363 -3.98 10.89 -18.81
CA VAL A 363 -4.68 9.87 -19.60
C VAL A 363 -6.12 9.76 -19.11
N ASN A 364 -7.07 9.73 -20.04
CA ASN A 364 -8.48 9.49 -19.69
C ASN A 364 -8.67 8.05 -19.21
N VAL A 365 -9.59 7.85 -18.27
CA VAL A 365 -10.01 6.50 -17.86
C VAL A 365 -10.42 5.70 -19.10
N PRO A 366 -9.84 4.52 -19.32
CA PRO A 366 -10.04 3.79 -20.56
C PRO A 366 -11.48 3.27 -20.69
N THR A 367 -11.99 3.22 -21.90
CA THR A 367 -13.27 2.57 -22.21
C THR A 367 -13.06 1.07 -22.48
N PRO A 368 -14.08 0.22 -22.31
CA PRO A 368 -13.96 -1.22 -22.57
C PRO A 368 -13.39 -1.57 -23.95
N SER A 369 -13.71 -0.77 -24.99
CA SER A 369 -13.24 -1.00 -26.36
C SER A 369 -11.75 -0.75 -26.58
N GLN A 370 -11.06 -0.11 -25.63
CA GLN A 370 -9.62 0.13 -25.72
C GLN A 370 -8.80 -1.08 -25.23
N PHE A 371 -9.43 -2.01 -24.50
CA PHE A 371 -8.84 -3.29 -24.14
C PHE A 371 -9.06 -4.28 -25.27
N VAL A 372 -8.00 -5.01 -25.64
CA VAL A 372 -8.09 -6.03 -26.70
C VAL A 372 -7.93 -7.40 -26.07
N VAL A 373 -8.93 -8.26 -26.26
CA VAL A 373 -8.82 -9.69 -25.91
C VAL A 373 -7.94 -10.36 -26.96
N ILE A 374 -6.78 -10.85 -26.52
CA ILE A 374 -5.82 -11.57 -27.38
C ILE A 374 -6.22 -13.04 -27.48
N SER A 375 -6.57 -13.65 -26.35
CA SER A 375 -7.06 -15.03 -26.29
C SER A 375 -8.10 -15.20 -25.19
N PHE A 376 -9.02 -16.13 -25.43
CA PHE A 376 -9.99 -16.57 -24.43
C PHE A 376 -10.23 -18.07 -24.60
N GLY A 377 -9.86 -18.82 -23.58
CA GLY A 377 -9.91 -20.27 -23.55
C GLY A 377 -8.51 -20.89 -23.38
N PRO A 378 -8.46 -22.18 -22.99
CA PRO A 378 -9.58 -23.10 -22.88
C PRO A 378 -10.55 -22.70 -21.75
N VAL A 379 -11.85 -22.93 -21.98
CA VAL A 379 -12.88 -22.87 -20.92
C VAL A 379 -13.35 -24.30 -20.69
N VAL A 380 -13.33 -24.73 -19.44
CA VAL A 380 -13.64 -26.12 -19.06
C VAL A 380 -14.65 -26.16 -17.93
N ASP A 381 -15.39 -27.27 -17.84
CA ASP A 381 -16.22 -27.58 -16.68
C ASP A 381 -15.39 -28.08 -15.50
N GLN A 382 -16.05 -28.43 -14.39
CA GLN A 382 -15.39 -28.92 -13.18
C GLN A 382 -14.69 -30.28 -13.36
N ASN A 383 -14.99 -31.00 -14.44
CA ASN A 383 -14.36 -32.27 -14.79
C ASN A 383 -13.26 -32.11 -15.86
N GLY A 384 -12.98 -30.88 -16.30
CA GLY A 384 -12.01 -30.59 -17.35
C GLY A 384 -12.55 -30.76 -18.77
N ALA A 385 -13.84 -31.00 -18.96
CA ALA A 385 -14.43 -31.10 -20.29
C ALA A 385 -14.58 -29.70 -20.92
N PRO A 386 -14.25 -29.51 -22.21
CA PRO A 386 -14.31 -28.20 -22.85
C PRO A 386 -15.75 -27.67 -22.95
N ILE A 387 -15.92 -26.38 -22.67
CA ILE A 387 -17.16 -25.63 -22.83
C ILE A 387 -17.02 -24.71 -24.05
N SER A 388 -17.93 -24.84 -25.01
CA SER A 388 -17.99 -23.99 -26.22
C SER A 388 -19.09 -22.94 -26.13
N GLY A 389 -19.01 -21.89 -26.96
CA GLY A 389 -20.08 -20.89 -27.11
C GLY A 389 -20.08 -19.77 -26.06
N LEU A 390 -19.04 -19.72 -25.22
CA LEU A 390 -18.79 -18.60 -24.33
C LEU A 390 -17.81 -17.61 -24.97
N THR A 391 -18.04 -16.33 -24.73
CA THR A 391 -17.18 -15.23 -25.14
C THR A 391 -16.85 -14.34 -23.94
N PRO A 392 -15.68 -13.69 -23.90
CA PRO A 392 -15.38 -12.72 -22.86
C PRO A 392 -16.10 -11.41 -23.12
N ALA A 393 -16.43 -10.70 -22.06
CA ALA A 393 -16.85 -9.31 -22.08
C ALA A 393 -16.10 -8.53 -21.00
N LEU A 394 -15.90 -7.24 -21.23
CA LEU A 394 -15.29 -6.31 -20.28
C LEU A 394 -16.24 -5.19 -19.89
N THR A 395 -16.15 -4.77 -18.64
CA THR A 395 -16.65 -3.48 -18.17
C THR A 395 -15.52 -2.73 -17.49
N VAL A 396 -15.50 -1.40 -17.62
CA VAL A 396 -14.51 -0.52 -16.98
C VAL A 396 -15.28 0.52 -16.18
N MET A 397 -14.84 0.76 -14.95
CA MET A 397 -15.42 1.69 -13.99
C MET A 397 -14.39 2.66 -13.43
#